data_AF-A0A538GU41-F1
#
_entry.id   AF-A0A538GU41-F1
#
_cell.length_a   1.000
_cell.length_b   1.000
_cell.length_c   1.000
_cell.angle_alpha   90.00
_cell.angle_beta   90.00
_cell.angle_gamma   90.00
#
_symmetry.space_group_name_H-M   'P 1'
#
loop_
_entity.id
_entity.type
_entity.pdbx_description
1 polymer ?
#
loop_
_entity_poly.entity_id
_entity_poly.type
_entity_poly.pdbx_seq_one_letter_code
_entity_poly.pdbx_strand_id
1 'polypeptide(L)'
;MRTKSFAELSKDELADLAELMKRLQLNVPSRRTRRREPARKGSPDLRRTLRRSFRTGGEPVEGAWRTRRRRRRRLVLLLDVSGSMTDYSRALVLFARAALQADARWDRSASARVSPA
;
A
#
# COMPACT_ATOMS: atom_id res chain seq x y z
N MET A 1 -21.80 23.36 -0.58
CA MET A 1 -20.80 24.03 -1.44
C MET A 1 -19.68 24.57 -0.57
N ARG A 2 -18.44 24.09 -0.75
CA ARG A 2 -17.21 24.79 -0.32
C ARG A 2 -15.98 24.07 -0.90
N THR A 3 -15.80 24.18 -2.20
CA THR A 3 -14.51 23.99 -2.87
C THR A 3 -13.86 25.36 -2.93
N LYS A 4 -13.21 25.78 -1.83
CA LYS A 4 -12.19 26.82 -1.95
C LYS A 4 -11.06 26.20 -2.77
N SER A 5 -10.63 26.89 -3.82
CA SER A 5 -9.47 26.45 -4.57
C SER A 5 -8.27 26.47 -3.63
N PHE A 6 -7.41 25.45 -3.71
CA PHE A 6 -6.16 25.45 -2.95
C PHE A 6 -5.40 26.77 -3.21
N ALA A 7 -5.49 27.29 -4.45
CA ALA A 7 -4.99 28.58 -4.93
C ALA A 7 -5.25 29.79 -4.00
N GLU A 8 -6.26 29.73 -3.14
CA GLU A 8 -6.75 30.84 -2.33
C GLU A 8 -6.34 30.74 -0.84
N LEU A 9 -5.55 29.73 -0.46
CA LEU A 9 -5.12 29.52 0.93
C LEU A 9 -3.97 30.47 1.29
N SER A 10 -4.05 31.09 2.46
CA SER A 10 -2.94 31.88 3.01
C SER A 10 -1.76 30.99 3.43
N LYS A 11 -0.58 31.59 3.65
CA LYS A 11 0.62 30.87 4.11
C LYS A 11 0.40 30.14 5.44
N ASP A 12 -0.38 30.73 6.34
CA ASP A 12 -0.68 30.15 7.64
C ASP A 12 -1.69 29.00 7.51
N GLU A 13 -2.72 29.17 6.68
CA GLU A 13 -3.68 28.10 6.36
C GLU A 13 -2.99 26.89 5.67
N LEU A 14 -1.95 27.15 4.87
CA LEU A 14 -1.13 26.10 4.27
C LEU A 14 -0.25 25.36 5.29
N ALA A 15 0.28 26.07 6.28
CA ALA A 15 1.04 25.45 7.37
C ALA A 15 0.13 24.54 8.22
N ASP A 16 -1.08 25.01 8.53
CA ASP A 16 -2.10 24.25 9.25
C ASP A 16 -2.54 23.02 8.46
N LEU A 17 -2.74 23.17 7.14
CA LEU A 17 -3.06 22.05 6.26
C LEU A 17 -1.93 21.01 6.24
N ALA A 18 -0.67 21.44 6.18
CA ALA A 18 0.48 20.55 6.23
C ALA A 18 0.54 19.78 7.56
N GLU A 19 0.21 20.42 8.68
CA GLU A 19 0.16 19.78 9.99
C GLU A 19 -1.00 18.78 10.10
N LEU A 20 -2.18 19.12 9.57
CA LEU A 20 -3.31 18.20 9.46
C LEU A 20 -2.98 16.99 8.58
N MET A 21 -2.28 17.21 7.46
CA MET A 21 -1.85 16.17 6.55
C MET A 21 -0.85 15.18 7.18
N LYS A 22 0.02 15.63 8.10
CA LYS A 22 0.91 14.73 8.86
C LYS A 22 0.14 13.72 9.72
N ARG A 23 -1.08 14.08 10.16
CA ARG A 23 -1.95 13.21 10.97
C ARG A 23 -2.74 12.22 10.11
N LEU A 24 -2.72 12.36 8.79
CA LEU A 24 -3.46 11.48 7.90
C LEU A 24 -2.81 10.09 7.86
N GLN A 25 -3.52 9.11 8.40
CA GLN A 25 -3.13 7.71 8.29
C GLN A 25 -3.76 7.08 7.05
N LEU A 26 -2.93 6.68 6.09
CA LEU A 26 -3.41 5.96 4.92
C LEU A 26 -3.65 4.48 5.25
N ASN A 27 -4.92 4.10 5.39
CA ASN A 27 -5.30 2.71 5.53
C ASN A 27 -5.32 2.00 4.16
N VAL A 28 -4.15 1.57 3.70
CA VAL A 28 -4.01 0.89 2.40
C VAL A 28 -4.61 -0.52 2.47
N PRO A 29 -5.70 -0.81 1.75
CA PRO A 29 -6.38 -2.09 1.88
C PRO A 29 -5.57 -3.23 1.28
N SER A 30 -5.58 -4.39 1.95
CA SER A 30 -4.98 -5.61 1.41
C SER A 30 -5.86 -6.23 0.31
N ARG A 31 -5.23 -6.88 -0.67
CA ARG A 31 -5.90 -7.70 -1.69
C ARG A 31 -5.41 -9.14 -1.63
N ARG A 32 -6.30 -10.06 -2.00
CA ARG A 32 -5.91 -11.46 -2.27
C ARG A 32 -5.11 -11.48 -3.57
N THR A 33 -3.99 -12.19 -3.58
CA THR A 33 -3.20 -12.44 -4.79
C THR A 33 -3.58 -13.79 -5.41
N ARG A 34 -3.11 -14.05 -6.64
CA ARG A 34 -3.26 -15.36 -7.29
C ARG A 34 -2.38 -16.44 -6.64
N ARG A 35 -1.20 -16.07 -6.12
CA ARG A 35 -0.26 -17.02 -5.50
C ARG A 35 -0.80 -17.55 -4.17
N ARG A 36 -0.59 -18.83 -3.93
CA ARG A 36 -0.88 -19.49 -2.65
C ARG A 36 0.37 -19.56 -1.78
N GLU A 37 0.17 -19.63 -0.48
CA GLU A 37 1.24 -19.84 0.52
C GLU A 37 0.82 -20.89 1.55
N PRO A 38 1.77 -21.59 2.19
CA PRO A 38 1.47 -22.49 3.29
C PRO A 38 0.68 -21.80 4.41
N ALA A 39 -0.28 -22.51 4.99
CA ALA A 39 -1.11 -21.99 6.05
C ALA A 39 -1.41 -23.07 7.09
N ARG A 40 -1.97 -22.66 8.24
CA ARG A 40 -2.51 -23.59 9.26
C ARG A 40 -3.91 -24.11 8.89
N LYS A 41 -4.66 -23.37 8.06
CA LYS A 41 -6.02 -23.70 7.59
C LYS A 41 -6.27 -23.11 6.21
N GLY A 42 -7.29 -23.60 5.50
CA GLY A 42 -7.68 -23.08 4.19
C GLY A 42 -8.00 -24.21 3.23
N SER A 43 -7.54 -24.10 1.98
CA SER A 43 -7.68 -25.21 1.05
C SER A 43 -6.64 -26.29 1.38
N PRO A 44 -6.98 -27.58 1.27
CA PRO A 44 -6.00 -28.65 1.34
C PRO A 44 -4.90 -28.48 0.29
N ASP A 45 -3.66 -28.77 0.70
CA ASP A 45 -2.51 -28.91 -0.18
C ASP A 45 -2.20 -30.39 -0.38
N LEU A 46 -3.00 -31.06 -1.22
CA LEU A 46 -2.93 -32.51 -1.43
C LEU A 46 -1.52 -32.98 -1.80
N ARG A 47 -0.79 -32.22 -2.63
CA ARG A 47 0.59 -32.56 -3.01
C ARG A 47 1.51 -32.59 -1.79
N ARG A 48 1.38 -31.64 -0.87
CA ARG A 48 2.20 -31.60 0.35
C ARG A 48 1.72 -32.62 1.39
N THR A 49 0.42 -32.87 1.49
CA THR A 49 -0.17 -33.91 2.34
C THR A 49 0.31 -35.31 1.92
N LEU A 50 0.16 -35.67 0.64
CA LEU A 50 0.61 -36.97 0.11
C LEU A 50 2.13 -37.15 0.26
N ARG A 51 2.92 -36.10 0.02
CA ARG A 51 4.37 -36.19 0.25
C ARG A 51 4.73 -36.42 1.72
N ARG A 52 3.92 -35.93 2.66
CA ARG A 52 4.10 -36.23 4.10
C ARG A 52 3.65 -37.64 4.43
N SER A 53 2.60 -38.14 3.78
CA SER A 53 2.06 -39.47 4.04
C SER A 53 3.06 -40.60 3.74
N PHE A 54 4.03 -40.38 2.85
CA PHE A 54 5.13 -41.33 2.64
C PHE A 54 5.96 -41.63 3.90
N ARG A 55 5.97 -40.73 4.90
CA ARG A 55 6.62 -41.01 6.19
C ARG A 55 5.76 -41.84 7.14
N THR A 56 4.47 -41.92 6.87
CA THR A 56 3.45 -42.58 7.71
C THR A 56 2.84 -43.76 6.96
N GLY A 57 3.64 -44.47 6.13
CA GLY A 57 3.19 -45.67 5.43
C GLY A 57 2.14 -45.43 4.34
N GLY A 58 2.00 -44.21 3.84
CA GLY A 58 1.00 -43.81 2.84
C GLY A 58 -0.24 -43.15 3.44
N GLU A 59 -0.43 -43.22 4.77
CA GLU A 59 -1.62 -42.70 5.44
C GLU A 59 -1.52 -41.18 5.64
N PRO A 60 -2.49 -40.35 5.17
CA PRO A 60 -2.42 -38.89 5.22
C PRO A 60 -2.74 -38.30 6.62
N VAL A 61 -2.03 -38.76 7.64
CA VAL A 61 -2.19 -38.33 9.05
C VAL A 61 -1.89 -36.84 9.22
N GLU A 62 -0.87 -36.32 8.52
CA GLU A 62 -0.48 -34.91 8.58
C GLU A 62 -1.02 -34.07 7.42
N GLY A 63 -2.23 -33.52 7.60
CA GLY A 63 -2.82 -32.57 6.67
C GLY A 63 -1.96 -31.32 6.44
N ALA A 64 -1.70 -30.98 5.18
CA ALA A 64 -1.09 -29.72 4.78
C ALA A 64 -2.14 -28.75 4.20
N TRP A 65 -2.01 -27.47 4.53
CA TRP A 65 -2.97 -26.44 4.12
C TRP A 65 -2.28 -25.29 3.40
N ARG A 66 -3.05 -24.64 2.53
CA ARG A 66 -2.61 -23.46 1.78
C ARG A 66 -3.72 -22.43 1.67
N THR A 67 -3.34 -21.16 1.71
CA THR A 67 -4.26 -20.03 1.53
C THR A 67 -3.79 -19.12 0.40
N ARG A 68 -4.66 -18.24 -0.09
CA ARG A 68 -4.23 -17.19 -1.04
C ARG A 68 -3.46 -16.13 -0.27
N ARG A 69 -2.24 -15.86 -0.71
CA ARG A 69 -1.39 -14.82 -0.12
C ARG A 69 -2.08 -13.47 -0.23
N ARG A 70 -2.09 -12.71 0.86
CA ARG A 70 -2.56 -11.32 0.86
C ARG A 70 -1.39 -10.38 0.69
N ARG A 71 -1.56 -9.33 -0.12
CA ARG A 71 -0.59 -8.26 -0.30
C ARG A 71 -1.30 -6.93 -0.14
N ARG A 72 -0.63 -5.94 0.46
CA ARG A 72 -1.10 -4.55 0.41
C ARG A 72 -1.18 -4.10 -1.06
N ARG A 73 -2.18 -3.27 -1.38
CA ARG A 73 -2.24 -2.64 -2.70
C ARG A 73 -1.08 -1.65 -2.83
N ARG A 74 -0.57 -1.48 -4.05
CA ARG A 74 0.39 -0.41 -4.34
C ARG A 74 -0.40 0.90 -4.36
N LEU A 75 0.04 1.89 -3.61
CA LEU A 75 -0.46 3.25 -3.70
C LEU A 75 0.34 3.99 -4.78
N VAL A 76 -0.36 4.75 -5.61
CA VAL A 76 0.27 5.67 -6.58
C VAL A 76 -0.28 7.04 -6.26
N LEU A 77 0.62 7.99 -6.01
CA LEU A 77 0.28 9.39 -5.78
C LEU A 77 0.63 10.18 -7.03
N LEU A 78 -0.36 10.83 -7.63
CA LEU A 78 -0.17 11.74 -8.76
C LEU A 78 -0.25 13.16 -8.21
N LEU A 79 0.85 13.89 -8.33
CA LEU A 79 0.97 15.27 -7.87
C LEU A 79 1.16 16.15 -9.10
N ASP A 80 0.37 17.22 -9.18
CA ASP A 80 0.61 18.27 -10.17
C ASP A 80 1.63 19.27 -9.63
N VAL A 81 2.61 19.60 -10.45
CA VAL A 81 3.70 20.55 -10.16
C VAL A 81 3.80 21.63 -11.25
N SER A 82 2.71 21.89 -11.97
CA SER A 82 2.62 22.99 -12.93
C SER A 82 2.93 24.36 -12.31
N GLY A 83 3.28 25.37 -13.11
CA GLY A 83 3.61 26.72 -12.61
C GLY A 83 2.50 27.38 -11.77
N SER A 84 1.23 26.99 -11.99
CA SER A 84 0.09 27.40 -11.15
C SER A 84 0.08 26.75 -9.75
N MET A 85 0.88 25.70 -9.56
CA MET A 85 1.03 24.93 -8.32
C MET A 85 2.27 25.35 -7.52
N THR A 86 2.97 26.44 -7.91
CA THR A 86 4.28 26.83 -7.35
C THR A 86 4.23 27.02 -5.82
N ASP A 87 3.18 27.69 -5.31
CA ASP A 87 2.97 27.89 -3.87
C ASP A 87 2.56 26.60 -3.12
N TYR A 88 2.09 25.58 -3.85
CA TYR A 88 1.55 24.31 -3.34
C TYR A 88 2.55 23.16 -3.34
N SER A 89 3.59 23.25 -4.16
CA SER A 89 4.61 22.21 -4.36
C SER A 89 5.20 21.68 -3.05
N ARG A 90 5.49 22.58 -2.10
CA ARG A 90 6.05 22.22 -0.78
C ARG A 90 5.06 21.42 0.07
N ALA A 91 3.79 21.81 0.10
CA ALA A 91 2.75 21.10 0.86
C ALA A 91 2.50 19.71 0.27
N LEU A 92 2.48 19.57 -1.05
CA LEU A 92 2.32 18.29 -1.74
C LEU A 92 3.49 17.32 -1.49
N VAL A 93 4.72 17.82 -1.43
CA VAL A 93 5.90 17.02 -1.06
C VAL A 93 5.83 16.56 0.40
N LEU A 94 5.43 17.44 1.32
CA LEU A 94 5.25 17.08 2.73
C LEU A 94 4.15 16.04 2.92
N PHE A 95 3.05 16.18 2.18
CA PHE A 95 1.99 15.19 2.12
C PHE A 95 2.50 13.84 1.61
N ALA A 96 3.22 13.82 0.49
CA ALA A 96 3.79 12.60 -0.07
C ALA A 96 4.71 11.90 0.94
N ARG A 97 5.52 12.69 1.66
CA ARG A 97 6.40 12.17 2.72
C ARG A 97 5.61 11.58 3.89
N ALA A 98 4.57 12.26 4.38
CA ALA A 98 3.72 11.76 5.46
C ALA A 98 2.98 10.48 5.04
N ALA A 99 2.42 10.48 3.83
CA ALA A 99 1.77 9.32 3.20
C ALA A 99 2.69 8.10 3.12
N LEU A 100 3.96 8.31 2.75
CA LEU A 100 4.98 7.24 2.68
C LEU A 100 5.38 6.72 4.07
N GLN A 101 5.44 7.59 5.08
CA GLN A 101 5.81 7.21 6.45
C GLN A 101 4.69 6.45 7.18
N ALA A 102 3.43 6.72 6.86
CA ALA A 102 2.28 5.99 7.39
C ALA A 102 2.22 4.52 6.92
N ASP A 103 2.96 4.14 5.87
CA ASP A 103 3.06 2.75 5.41
C ASP A 103 4.45 2.14 5.71
N ALA A 104 4.61 1.66 6.95
CA ALA A 104 5.85 1.04 7.46
C ALA A 104 6.34 -0.23 6.70
N ARG A 105 5.68 -0.64 5.60
CA ARG A 105 6.06 -1.80 4.78
C ARG A 105 6.16 -1.47 3.28
N TRP A 106 6.44 -0.21 2.95
CA TRP A 106 6.72 0.23 1.58
C TRP A 106 8.04 -0.39 1.06
N ASP A 107 7.94 -1.12 -0.05
CA ASP A 107 9.10 -1.57 -0.82
C ASP A 107 9.57 -0.39 -1.68
N ARG A 108 10.71 0.23 -1.33
CA ARG A 108 11.22 1.46 -1.95
C ARG A 108 11.51 1.23 -3.43
N SER A 109 10.52 1.51 -4.26
CA SER A 109 10.67 1.65 -5.72
C SER A 109 10.15 3.03 -6.10
N ALA A 110 11.00 4.05 -5.91
CA ALA A 110 10.74 5.38 -6.43
C ALA A 110 10.99 5.33 -7.94
N SER A 111 9.92 5.22 -8.72
CA SER A 111 9.95 5.50 -10.16
C SER A 111 9.22 6.82 -10.36
N ALA A 112 9.96 7.91 -10.25
CA ALA A 112 9.50 9.22 -10.70
C ALA A 112 9.56 9.20 -12.22
N ARG A 113 8.47 8.82 -12.88
CA ARG A 113 8.29 9.13 -14.30
C ARG A 113 7.73 10.54 -14.39
N VAL A 114 8.63 11.51 -14.50
CA VAL A 114 8.29 12.85 -14.94
C VAL A 114 8.06 12.74 -16.44
N SER A 115 6.81 12.85 -16.88
CA SER A 115 6.50 13.03 -18.30
C SER A 115 6.67 14.51 -18.59
N PRO A 116 7.62 14.92 -19.46
CA PRO A 116 7.65 16.30 -19.93
C PRO A 116 6.42 16.54 -20.80
N ALA A 117 5.81 17.71 -20.63
CA ALA A 117 4.90 18.29 -21.61
C ALA A 117 5.71 18.84 -22.78
#